data_AF-A0A6A1VK49-F1
#
_entry.id   AF-A0A6A1VK49-F1
#
_cell.length_a   1.000
_cell.length_b   1.000
_cell.length_c   1.000
_cell.angle_alpha   90.00
_cell.angle_beta   90.00
_cell.angle_gamma   90.00
#
_symmetry.space_group_name_H-M   'P 1'
#
loop_
_entity.id
_entity.type
_entity.pdbx_description
1 polymer ?
#
loop_
_entity_poly.entity_id
_entity_poly.type
_entity_poly.pdbx_seq_one_letter_code
_entity_poly.pdbx_strand_id
1 'polypeptide(L)'
;MASNIEPKHEKEVAALLNNYKSLYLKWVFELRCSFDLLMYGFGSKKALIEDFASTTLTKEILLAINGYLHASIEVLLDQLKAKKAATSGNLSKFQQPFSSRSMDDVLAFMNES
;
A
#
# COMPACT_ATOMS: atom_id res chain seq x y z
N MET A 1 -11.87 19.25 28.10
CA MET A 1 -10.60 20.00 27.96
C MET A 1 -9.50 18.96 27.78
N ALA A 2 -8.94 18.84 26.58
CA ALA A 2 -7.83 17.91 26.34
C ALA A 2 -6.59 18.46 27.05
N SER A 3 -6.01 17.69 27.95
CA SER A 3 -4.71 18.01 28.55
C SER A 3 -3.67 18.07 27.45
N ASN A 4 -2.94 19.18 27.35
CA ASN A 4 -1.78 19.30 26.47
C ASN A 4 -0.68 18.38 27.01
N ILE A 5 -0.58 17.18 26.46
CA ILE A 5 0.47 16.22 26.82
C ILE A 5 1.73 16.63 26.06
N GLU A 6 2.68 17.21 26.77
CA GLU A 6 3.96 17.61 26.19
C GLU A 6 4.78 16.35 25.80
N PRO A 7 5.23 16.21 24.54
CA PRO A 7 5.96 15.02 24.13
C PRO A 7 7.38 15.06 24.71
N LYS A 8 7.67 14.18 25.67
CA LYS A 8 8.95 14.21 26.42
C LYS A 8 10.18 13.77 25.60
N HIS A 9 9.99 12.99 24.54
CA HIS A 9 11.07 12.28 23.82
C HIS A 9 11.06 12.56 22.30
N GLU A 10 10.79 13.80 21.89
CA GLU A 10 10.68 14.14 20.46
C GLU A 10 11.95 13.83 19.67
N LYS A 11 13.12 14.08 20.26
CA LYS A 11 14.42 13.87 19.59
C LYS A 11 14.65 12.39 19.32
N GLU A 12 14.37 11.53 20.29
CA GLU A 12 14.52 10.10 20.18
C GLU A 12 13.51 9.52 19.18
N VAL A 13 12.27 10.01 19.18
CA VAL A 13 11.24 9.62 18.20
C VAL A 13 11.67 10.04 16.79
N ALA A 14 12.20 11.25 16.61
CA ALA A 14 12.69 11.73 15.32
C ALA A 14 13.90 10.90 14.83
N ALA A 15 14.85 10.59 15.71
CA ALA A 15 15.98 9.74 15.40
C ALA A 15 15.53 8.32 14.98
N LEU A 16 14.56 7.76 15.71
CA LEU A 16 13.96 6.47 15.38
C LEU A 16 13.28 6.49 14.00
N LEU A 17 12.51 7.53 13.68
CA LEU A 17 11.88 7.69 12.36
C LEU A 17 12.93 7.81 11.25
N ASN A 18 14.00 8.58 11.46
CA ASN A 18 15.09 8.70 10.50
C ASN A 18 15.79 7.36 10.24
N ASN A 19 15.98 6.54 11.28
CA ASN A 19 16.52 5.20 11.13
C ASN A 19 15.60 4.32 10.26
N TYR A 20 14.28 4.36 10.45
CA TYR A 20 13.36 3.64 9.57
C TYR A 20 13.41 4.15 8.12
N LYS A 21 13.48 5.47 7.91
CA LYS A 21 13.60 6.06 6.57
C LYS A 21 14.85 5.57 5.82
N SER A 22 15.96 5.35 6.53
CA SER A 22 17.17 4.79 5.91
C SER A 22 16.97 3.37 5.35
N LEU A 23 15.94 2.65 5.80
CA LEU A 23 15.63 1.29 5.35
C LEU A 23 14.67 1.24 4.14
N TYR A 24 14.14 2.38 3.68
CA TYR A 24 13.13 2.40 2.62
C TYR A 24 13.60 1.73 1.33
N LEU A 25 14.85 1.94 0.91
CA LEU A 25 15.39 1.28 -0.28
C LEU A 25 15.43 -0.24 -0.14
N LYS A 26 15.73 -0.73 1.07
CA LYS A 26 15.68 -2.17 1.37
C LYS A 26 14.23 -2.66 1.28
N TRP A 27 13.28 -1.96 1.88
CA TRP A 27 11.86 -2.33 1.81
C TRP A 27 11.34 -2.40 0.37
N VAL A 28 11.69 -1.43 -0.48
CA VAL A 28 11.37 -1.46 -1.91
C VAL A 28 12.01 -2.67 -2.60
N PHE A 29 13.26 -3.02 -2.26
CA PHE A 29 13.91 -4.20 -2.79
C PHE A 29 13.18 -5.49 -2.41
N GLU A 30 12.82 -5.68 -1.14
CA GLU A 30 12.08 -6.87 -0.69
C GLU A 30 10.71 -6.98 -1.42
N LEU A 31 9.99 -5.86 -1.55
CA LEU A 31 8.72 -5.81 -2.28
C LEU A 31 8.88 -6.19 -3.77
N ARG A 32 9.98 -5.77 -4.42
CA ARG A 32 10.29 -6.15 -5.81
C ARG A 32 10.67 -7.63 -5.95
N CYS A 33 11.15 -8.25 -4.88
CA CYS A 33 11.40 -9.68 -4.80
C CYS A 33 10.15 -10.49 -4.43
N SER A 34 8.95 -9.89 -4.53
CA SER A 34 7.67 -10.52 -4.22
C SER A 34 7.51 -10.96 -2.75
N PHE A 35 8.21 -10.30 -1.83
CA PHE A 35 7.96 -10.43 -0.39
C PHE A 35 6.96 -9.38 0.09
N ASP A 36 6.19 -9.76 1.11
CA ASP A 36 5.31 -8.84 1.82
C ASP A 36 6.00 -8.25 3.05
N LEU A 37 5.69 -6.99 3.36
CA LEU A 37 6.20 -6.31 4.55
C LEU A 37 5.14 -6.27 5.65
N LEU A 38 5.43 -6.95 6.76
CA LEU A 38 4.65 -6.85 7.99
C LEU A 38 5.40 -6.02 9.02
N MET A 39 4.85 -4.87 9.38
CA MET A 39 5.44 -4.03 10.41
C MET A 39 4.75 -4.26 11.77
N TYR A 40 5.51 -4.57 12.81
CA TYR A 40 5.05 -4.74 14.20
C TYR A 40 5.74 -3.73 15.15
N GLY A 41 5.31 -3.67 16.40
CA GLY A 41 5.88 -2.76 17.41
C GLY A 41 4.87 -1.77 18.00
N PHE A 42 5.35 -0.93 18.92
CA PHE A 42 4.53 0.00 19.69
C PHE A 42 4.22 1.30 18.93
N GLY A 43 3.04 1.86 19.20
CA GLY A 43 2.60 3.13 18.63
C GLY A 43 2.01 3.01 17.21
N SER A 44 1.49 4.13 16.71
CA SER A 44 0.94 4.20 15.36
C SER A 44 2.07 4.21 14.34
N LYS A 45 2.02 3.28 13.38
CA LYS A 45 2.95 3.23 12.24
C LYS A 45 2.38 3.89 10.98
N LYS A 46 1.17 4.45 11.06
CA LYS A 46 0.46 5.08 9.93
C LYS A 46 1.33 6.12 9.23
N ALA A 47 1.87 7.08 9.98
CA ALA A 47 2.66 8.17 9.40
C ALA A 47 3.94 7.65 8.69
N LEU A 48 4.58 6.63 9.26
CA LEU A 48 5.75 5.98 8.65
C LEU A 48 5.39 5.28 7.34
N ILE A 49 4.27 4.55 7.31
CA ILE A 49 3.80 3.83 6.11
C ILE A 49 3.35 4.82 5.02
N GLU A 50 2.65 5.90 5.39
CA GLU A 50 2.24 6.97 4.46
C GLU A 50 3.44 7.72 3.89
N ASP A 51 4.45 8.02 4.72
CA ASP A 51 5.70 8.62 4.28
C ASP A 51 6.47 7.69 3.34
N PHE A 52 6.57 6.39 3.66
CA PHE A 52 7.17 5.40 2.77
C PHE A 52 6.47 5.36 1.40
N ALA A 53 5.14 5.25 1.40
CA ALA A 53 4.35 5.16 0.17
C ALA A 53 4.48 6.43 -0.69
N SER A 54 4.39 7.61 -0.07
CA SER A 54 4.46 8.89 -0.79
C SER A 54 5.86 9.26 -1.28
N THR A 55 6.91 8.83 -0.58
CA THR A 55 8.30 9.19 -0.94
C THR A 55 8.95 8.21 -1.91
N THR A 56 8.66 6.91 -1.79
CA THR A 56 9.38 5.88 -2.54
C THR A 56 8.57 5.17 -3.61
N LEU A 57 7.25 5.10 -3.48
CA LEU A 57 6.36 4.37 -4.39
C LEU A 57 5.59 5.31 -5.34
N THR A 58 6.26 6.36 -5.83
CA THR A 58 5.63 7.47 -6.58
C THR A 58 5.16 7.09 -7.98
N LYS A 59 5.61 5.95 -8.53
CA LYS A 59 5.31 5.53 -9.90
C LYS A 59 4.35 4.34 -9.95
N GLU A 60 4.10 3.71 -8.81
CA GLU A 60 3.30 2.52 -8.66
C GLU A 60 1.83 2.87 -8.37
N ILE A 61 0.90 2.00 -8.79
CA ILE A 61 -0.52 2.16 -8.43
C ILE A 61 -0.67 1.77 -6.95
N LEU A 62 -0.93 2.77 -6.11
CA LEU A 62 -1.10 2.58 -4.68
C LEU A 62 -2.57 2.52 -4.27
N LEU A 63 -2.88 1.58 -3.37
CA LEU A 63 -4.14 1.49 -2.65
C LEU A 63 -3.86 1.44 -1.14
N ALA A 64 -4.25 2.50 -0.44
CA ALA A 64 -4.21 2.53 1.02
C ALA A 64 -5.54 2.00 1.58
N ILE A 65 -5.47 1.01 2.46
CA ILE A 65 -6.63 0.44 3.16
C ILE A 65 -6.47 0.73 4.65
N ASN A 66 -7.44 1.45 5.23
CA ASN A 66 -7.43 1.81 6.64
C ASN A 66 -8.17 0.75 7.47
N GLY A 67 -7.48 -0.33 7.85
CA GLY A 67 -8.09 -1.45 8.59
C GLY A 67 -8.59 -1.12 10.01
N TYR A 68 -8.22 0.03 10.57
CA TYR A 68 -8.78 0.52 11.83
C TYR A 68 -10.17 1.16 11.68
N LEU A 69 -10.59 1.44 10.43
CA LEU A 69 -11.94 1.88 10.15
C LEU A 69 -12.85 0.65 10.11
N HIS A 70 -13.98 0.73 10.79
CA HIS A 70 -14.96 -0.36 10.78
C HIS A 70 -15.71 -0.35 9.45
N ALA A 71 -15.17 -1.07 8.47
CA ALA A 71 -15.75 -1.25 7.14
C ALA A 71 -15.80 -2.74 6.80
N SER A 72 -16.92 -3.19 6.26
CA SER A 72 -17.07 -4.58 5.80
C SER A 72 -16.12 -4.87 4.64
N ILE A 73 -15.58 -6.09 4.60
CA ILE A 73 -14.71 -6.55 3.50
C ILE A 73 -15.41 -6.40 2.14
N GLU A 74 -16.72 -6.64 2.09
CA GLU A 74 -17.55 -6.46 0.89
C GLU A 74 -17.47 -5.03 0.34
N VAL A 75 -17.57 -4.03 1.22
CA VAL A 75 -17.49 -2.61 0.83
C VAL A 75 -16.10 -2.28 0.28
N LEU A 76 -15.04 -2.85 0.87
CA LEU A 76 -13.67 -2.67 0.37
C LEU A 76 -13.49 -3.31 -1.02
N LEU A 77 -14.07 -4.50 -1.24
CA LEU A 77 -14.03 -5.19 -2.53
C LEU A 77 -14.77 -4.39 -3.61
N ASP A 78 -15.93 -3.83 -3.29
CA ASP A 78 -16.71 -3.05 -4.25
C ASP A 78 -16.02 -1.72 -4.59
N GLN A 79 -15.38 -1.07 -3.63
CA GLN A 79 -14.54 0.11 -3.87
C GLN A 79 -13.34 -0.21 -4.77
N LEU A 80 -12.72 -1.37 -4.57
CA LEU A 80 -11.59 -1.83 -5.38
C LEU A 80 -12.02 -2.08 -6.84
N LYS A 81 -13.18 -2.73 -7.04
CA LYS A 81 -13.76 -2.95 -8.39
C LYS A 81 -14.07 -1.62 -9.08
N ALA A 82 -14.71 -0.68 -8.38
CA ALA A 82 -15.04 0.65 -8.92
C ALA A 82 -13.78 1.44 -9.33
N LYS A 83 -12.74 1.43 -8.51
CA LYS A 83 -11.47 2.12 -8.79
C LYS A 83 -10.72 1.52 -9.99
N LYS A 84 -10.75 0.18 -10.16
CA LYS A 84 -10.18 -0.51 -11.34
C LYS A 84 -10.90 -0.09 -12.62
N ALA A 85 -12.23 -0.01 -12.60
CA ALA A 85 -13.03 0.42 -13.76
C ALA A 85 -12.73 1.87 -14.17
N ALA A 86 -12.60 2.79 -13.21
CA ALA A 86 -12.26 4.19 -13.47
C ALA A 86 -10.83 4.39 -14.01
N THR A 87 -9.88 3.55 -13.59
CA THR A 87 -8.48 3.62 -14.06
C THR A 87 -8.33 3.02 -15.46
N SER A 88 -9.10 1.98 -15.78
CA SER A 88 -9.14 1.35 -17.11
C SER A 88 -9.63 2.30 -18.22
N GLY A 89 -10.55 3.21 -17.90
CA GLY A 89 -11.06 4.21 -18.85
C GLY A 89 -10.03 5.24 -19.34
N ASN A 90 -8.93 5.43 -18.61
CA ASN A 90 -7.90 6.43 -18.92
C ASN A 90 -6.67 5.87 -19.66
N LEU A 91 -6.62 4.57 -19.95
CA LEU A 91 -5.52 3.93 -20.68
C LEU A 91 -5.97 3.47 -22.08
N SER A 92 -6.61 4.34 -22.85
CA SER A 92 -6.96 4.09 -24.24
C SER A 92 -6.08 4.87 -25.21
N LYS A 93 -4.75 4.62 -25.18
CA LYS A 93 -3.83 4.85 -26.31
C LYS A 93 -2.39 4.44 -25.96
N PHE A 94 -2.15 3.15 -25.78
CA PHE A 94 -0.84 2.58 -26.11
C PHE A 94 -1.09 1.19 -26.70
N GLN A 95 -0.86 1.10 -28.01
CA GLN A 95 -1.06 -0.10 -28.80
C GLN A 95 0.27 -0.88 -28.87
N GLN A 96 0.17 -2.20 -28.76
CA GLN A 96 1.12 -3.27 -29.16
C GLN A 96 2.22 -3.72 -28.17
N PRO A 97 2.80 -4.94 -28.35
CA PRO A 97 2.14 -6.24 -28.50
C PRO A 97 2.90 -7.28 -27.65
N PHE A 98 2.40 -7.62 -26.47
CA PHE A 98 2.90 -8.80 -25.76
C PHE A 98 1.71 -9.67 -25.43
N SER A 99 1.73 -10.89 -25.93
CA SER A 99 0.76 -11.94 -25.67
C SER A 99 0.78 -12.29 -24.18
N SER A 100 0.00 -11.58 -23.37
CA SER A 100 -0.33 -11.99 -22.01
C SER A 100 -1.58 -12.84 -22.08
N ARG A 101 -1.48 -14.11 -21.66
CA ARG A 101 -2.65 -14.96 -21.38
C ARG A 101 -3.70 -14.15 -20.63
N SER A 102 -4.95 -14.24 -21.09
CA SER A 102 -6.04 -13.46 -20.53
C SER A 102 -6.16 -13.78 -19.05
N MET A 103 -6.39 -12.76 -18.22
CA MET A 103 -6.69 -12.93 -16.79
C MET A 103 -7.86 -13.90 -16.56
N ASP A 104 -8.74 -14.02 -17.54
CA ASP A 104 -9.88 -14.94 -17.54
C ASP A 104 -9.46 -16.41 -17.48
N ASP A 105 -8.33 -16.79 -18.08
CA ASP A 105 -7.80 -18.17 -18.03
C ASP A 105 -7.33 -18.54 -16.61
N VAL A 106 -6.79 -17.56 -15.88
CA VAL A 106 -6.34 -17.74 -14.48
C VAL A 106 -7.54 -17.86 -13.55
N LEU A 107 -8.58 -17.05 -13.77
CA LEU A 107 -9.83 -17.10 -13.01
C LEU A 107 -10.58 -18.41 -13.22
N ALA A 108 -10.60 -18.94 -14.45
CA ALA A 108 -11.22 -20.22 -14.75
C ALA A 108 -10.53 -21.38 -14.01
N PHE A 109 -9.19 -21.39 -13.99
CA PHE A 109 -8.41 -22.43 -13.28
C PHE A 109 -8.68 -22.45 -11.77
N MET A 110 -8.83 -21.29 -11.14
CA MET A 110 -9.07 -21.20 -9.69
C MET A 110 -10.49 -21.61 -9.28
N ASN A 111 -11.42 -21.64 -10.22
CA ASN A 111 -12.84 -21.93 -9.96
C ASN A 111 -13.19 -23.40 -10.21
N GLU A 112 -12.19 -24.24 -10.52
CA GLU A 112 -12.36 -25.65 -10.87
C GLU A 112 -11.97 -26.61 -9.73
N SER A 113 -12.23 -26.25 -8.45
CA SER A 113 -12.10 -27.16 -7.30
C SER A 113 -13.26 -27.07 -6.33
#